data_AF-A0A0P9CX07-F1
#
_entry.id   AF-A0A0P9CX07-F1
#
_cell.length_a   1.000
_cell.length_b   1.000
_cell.length_c   1.000
_cell.angle_alpha   90.00
_cell.angle_beta   90.00
_cell.angle_gamma   90.00
#
_symmetry.space_group_name_H-M   'P 1'
#
loop_
_entity.id
_entity.type
_entity.pdbx_description
1 polymer ?
#
loop_
_entity_poly.entity_id
_entity_poly.type
_entity_poly.pdbx_seq_one_letter_code
_entity_poly.pdbx_strand_id
1 'polypeptide(L)' 'MKKNQLDGVDNVNEVDYLLRHAMSLGININTVLMDRGYLNAGVIIGVESLKLKYIIPAKGNPKVLKY' A
#
# COMPACT_ATOMS: atom_id res chain seq x y z
N MET A 1 6.63 13.87 -16.78
CA MET A 1 7.62 12.92 -16.26
C MET A 1 7.11 11.51 -16.52
N LYS A 2 7.93 10.61 -17.06
CA LYS A 2 7.57 9.18 -17.20
C LYS A 2 7.52 8.58 -15.78
N LYS A 3 6.36 8.08 -15.34
CA LYS A 3 6.28 7.25 -14.14
C LYS A 3 7.11 5.98 -14.40
N ASN A 4 8.09 5.70 -13.56
CA ASN A 4 8.78 4.42 -13.58
C ASN A 4 7.81 3.34 -13.08
N GLN A 5 7.91 2.11 -13.60
CA GLN A 5 7.11 0.97 -13.11
C GLN A 5 7.34 0.65 -11.62
N LEU A 6 8.39 1.22 -11.03
CA LEU A 6 8.74 1.11 -9.61
C LEU A 6 8.30 2.32 -8.79
N ASP A 7 7.73 3.36 -9.42
CA ASP A 7 7.13 4.44 -8.68
C ASP A 7 5.90 3.86 -7.98
N GLY A 8 5.98 3.74 -6.66
CA GLY A 8 4.86 3.28 -5.85
C GLY A 8 3.60 4.09 -6.16
N VAL A 9 2.44 3.48 -5.96
CA VAL A 9 1.20 4.24 -5.83
C VAL A 9 1.41 5.20 -4.64
N ASP A 10 0.79 6.38 -4.56
CA ASP A 10 0.75 7.22 -3.34
C ASP A 10 -0.63 7.83 -3.07
N ASN A 11 -1.59 7.54 -3.96
CA ASN A 11 -2.93 8.07 -3.96
C ASN A 11 -3.91 7.11 -3.26
N VAL A 12 -4.59 7.62 -2.23
CA VAL A 12 -5.62 6.89 -1.45
C VAL A 12 -6.65 6.20 -2.35
N ASN A 13 -7.15 6.92 -3.36
CA ASN A 13 -8.22 6.43 -4.23
C ASN A 13 -7.72 5.30 -5.15
N GLU A 14 -6.46 5.39 -5.58
CA GLU A 14 -5.85 4.37 -6.43
C GLU A 14 -5.58 3.09 -5.63
N VAL A 15 -5.12 3.22 -4.38
CA VAL A 15 -4.97 2.08 -3.46
C VAL A 15 -6.31 1.39 -3.20
N ASP A 16 -7.36 2.15 -2.84
CA ASP A 16 -8.69 1.58 -2.59
C ASP A 16 -9.24 0.87 -3.83
N TYR A 17 -9.12 1.49 -5.01
CA TYR A 17 -9.53 0.89 -6.28
C TYR A 17 -8.82 -0.44 -6.54
N LEU A 18 -7.50 -0.49 -6.40
CA LEU A 18 -6.71 -1.70 -6.65
C LEU A 18 -7.06 -2.83 -5.69
N LEU A 19 -7.21 -2.51 -4.40
CA LEU A 19 -7.60 -3.50 -3.39
C LEU A 19 -9.00 -4.06 -3.66
N ARG A 20 -9.98 -3.19 -3.94
CA ARG A 20 -11.35 -3.61 -4.26
C ARG A 20 -11.41 -4.43 -5.54
N HIS A 21 -10.64 -4.04 -6.56
CA HIS A 21 -10.58 -4.78 -7.81
C HIS A 21 -10.00 -6.18 -7.61
N ALA A 22 -8.89 -6.31 -6.87
CA ALA A 22 -8.33 -7.62 -6.56
C ALA A 22 -9.32 -8.50 -5.76
N MET A 23 -10.01 -7.92 -4.76
CA MET A 23 -11.05 -8.63 -4.00
C MET A 23 -12.25 -9.04 -4.87
N SER A 24 -12.65 -8.21 -5.85
CA SER A 24 -13.75 -8.54 -6.76
C SER A 24 -13.41 -9.68 -7.73
N LEU A 25 -12.11 -9.89 -8.00
CA LEU A 25 -11.59 -11.06 -8.71
C LEU A 25 -11.50 -12.32 -7.81
N GLY A 26 -11.92 -12.23 -6.55
CA GLY A 26 -11.88 -13.34 -5.59
C GLY A 26 -10.53 -13.55 -4.91
N ILE A 27 -9.59 -12.62 -5.06
CA ILE A 27 -8.29 -12.68 -4.37
C ILE A 27 -8.51 -12.38 -2.89
N ASN A 28 -8.16 -13.32 -2.03
CA ASN A 28 -8.23 -13.14 -0.59
C ASN A 28 -6.99 -12.39 -0.09
N ILE A 29 -7.14 -11.09 0.16
CA ILE A 29 -6.07 -10.24 0.68
C ILE A 29 -6.14 -10.25 2.21
N ASN A 30 -5.06 -10.67 2.86
CA ASN A 30 -4.99 -10.67 4.34
C ASN A 30 -4.16 -9.49 4.88
N THR A 31 -3.18 -9.02 4.12
CA THR A 31 -2.20 -8.03 4.58
C THR A 31 -1.67 -7.18 3.43
N VAL A 32 -1.56 -5.87 3.67
CA VAL A 32 -0.99 -4.89 2.75
C VAL A 32 0.38 -4.45 3.26
N LEU A 33 1.41 -4.56 2.40
CA LEU A 33 2.73 -4.00 2.69
C LEU A 33 2.79 -2.57 2.14
N MET A 34 3.02 -1.60 3.00
CA MET A 34 3.13 -0.19 2.62
C MET A 34 4.61 0.22 2.58
N ASP A 35 5.01 1.01 1.60
CA ASP A 35 6.37 1.54 1.52
C ASP A 35 6.59 2.69 2.53
N ARG A 36 7.85 2.94 2.89
CA ARG A 36 8.29 3.95 3.87
C ARG A 36 7.81 5.37 3.57
N GLY A 37 7.50 5.67 2.31
CA GLY A 37 7.02 6.98 1.84
C GLY A 37 5.52 7.21 2.06
N TYR A 38 4.76 6.16 2.39
CA TYR A 38 3.33 6.28 2.64
C TYR A 38 3.05 6.82 4.04
N LEU A 39 3.09 8.15 4.16
CA LEU A 39 2.67 8.88 5.36
C LEU A 39 1.23 9.41 5.26
N ASN A 40 0.54 9.15 4.15
CA ASN A 40 -0.82 9.62 3.98
C ASN A 40 -1.78 8.79 4.84
N ALA A 41 -2.28 9.39 5.92
CA ALA A 41 -3.24 8.77 6.83
C ALA A 41 -4.50 8.25 6.12
N GLY A 42 -4.90 8.85 4.99
CA GLY A 42 -6.05 8.38 4.21
C GLY A 42 -5.88 6.97 3.65
N VAL A 43 -4.66 6.58 3.27
CA VAL A 43 -4.37 5.22 2.77
C VAL A 43 -4.53 4.21 3.89
N ILE A 44 -4.04 4.55 5.08
CA ILE A 44 -4.18 3.72 6.28
C ILE A 44 -5.66 3.54 6.62
N ILE A 45 -6.43 4.64 6.69
CA ILE A 45 -7.87 4.60 6.96
C ILE A 45 -8.61 3.76 5.90
N GLY A 46 -8.25 3.88 4.62
CA GLY A 46 -8.83 3.10 3.55
C GLY A 46 -8.61 1.59 3.75
N VAL A 47 -7.38 1.18 4.02
CA VAL A 47 -7.02 -0.23 4.28
C VAL A 47 -7.73 -0.77 5.53
N GLU A 48 -7.81 0.03 6.61
CA GLU A 48 -8.53 -0.34 7.83
C GLU A 48 -10.04 -0.47 7.60
N SER A 49 -10.64 0.38 6.75
CA SER A 49 -12.07 0.30 6.40
C SER A 49 -12.44 -1.00 5.67
N LEU A 50 -11.47 -1.57 4.94
CA LEU A 50 -11.57 -2.87 4.29
C LEU A 50 -11.28 -4.04 5.24
N LYS A 51 -11.02 -3.77 6.53
CA LYS A 51 -10.65 -4.74 7.58
C LYS A 51 -9.38 -5.52 7.25
N LEU A 52 -8.48 -4.92 6.47
CA LEU A 52 -7.20 -5.51 6.11
C LEU A 52 -6.13 -5.13 7.12
N LYS A 53 -5.18 -6.04 7.37
CA LYS A 53 -3.98 -5.73 8.16
C LYS A 53 -2.97 -5.00 7.27
N TYR A 54 -2.10 -4.19 7.87
CA TYR A 54 -1.00 -3.57 7.13
C TYR A 54 0.32 -3.65 7.89
N ILE A 55 1.41 -3.62 7.13
CA ILE A 55 2.78 -3.55 7.63
C ILE A 55 3.44 -2.32 7.04
N ILE A 56 3.94 -1.44 7.91
CA ILE A 56 4.80 -0.32 7.52
C ILE A 56 6.21 -0.65 8.03
N PRO A 57 7.18 -0.89 7.14
CA PRO A 57 8.55 -1.16 7.54
C PRO A 57 9.16 0.04 8.29
N ALA A 58 9.84 -0.24 9.39
CA ALA A 58 10.51 0.80 10.18
C ALA A 58 11.59 1.53 9.35
N LYS A 59 11.66 2.87 9.50
CA LYS A 59 12.60 3.76 8.80
C LYS A 59 14.07 3.31 8.92
N GLY A 60 14.43 2.63 10.01
CA GLY A 60 15.78 2.13 10.30
C GLY A 60 16.08 0.70 9.85
N ASN A 61 15.21 0.02 9.09
CA ASN A 61 15.46 -1.35 8.65
C ASN A 61 16.54 -1.37 7.51
N PRO A 62 17.73 -1.96 7.73
CA PRO A 62 18.82 -1.95 6.74
C PRO A 62 18.47 -2.66 5.44
N LYS A 63 17.55 -3.64 5.46
CA LYS A 63 17.10 -4.36 4.26
C LYS A 63 16.19 -3.51 3.37
N VAL A 64 15.56 -2.49 3.92
CA VAL A 64 14.62 -1.60 3.21
C VAL A 64 15.33 -0.31 2.75
N LEU A 65 16.46 0.05 3.38
CA LEU A 65 17.30 1.20 2.96
C LEU A 65 18.04 0.99 1.64
N LYS A 66 18.16 -0.25 1.17
CA LYS A 66 18.96 -0.63 0.00
C LYS A 66 18.19 -0.54 -1.33
N TYR A 67 16.88 -0.27 -1.25
CA TYR A 67 15.96 -0.06 -2.36
C TYR A 67 15.28 1.29 -2.19
#